data_AF-A0A5C5V846-F1
#
_entry.id   AF-A0A5C5V846-F1
#
_cell.length_a   1.000
_cell.length_b   1.000
_cell.length_c   1.000
_cell.angle_alpha   90.00
_cell.angle_beta   90.00
_cell.angle_gamma   90.00
#
_symmetry.space_group_name_H-M   'P 1'
#
loop_
_entity.id
_entity.type
_entity.pdbx_description
1 polymer ?
#
loop_
_entity_poly.entity_id
_entity_poly.type
_entity_poly.pdbx_seq_one_letter_code
_entity_poly.pdbx_strand_id
1 'polypeptide(L)'
;MKRTLILAAASLLALAPVVSSAQPYYFVGPAGGDFFDEGNWNDAADGTGAFLAGDPLFDSASAAIDLDLIIDGDVVVANGEVDFGPGSLSLGSGSLLLVSGAGSDLDINSNSTFSLTEATLIVDDVINFEGTSTFSGGSVQSLFDDIAFQDNFDNLTINGTLFTAFDNIYFDGFNGSITGASFDSGDRLGVRNSVGVVMTDSVLVIQDGTGDIDDVFAAAGAGSSLTLLGNSVLVADSVEEGAQLFLGGSTDALMGGQGERIVTTDSLITMTTTDAILSIATLDPMGVDYVDARPYLVNGLTGQTYAENPFTWNVSNWDGFSAVTLQVRVPEPSAAAVLLIGAVAAPRRRRV
;
A
#
# COMPACT_ATOMS: atom_id res chain seq x y z
N MET A 1 -67.60 28.69 28.63
CA MET A 1 -67.25 29.51 27.45
C MET A 1 -65.73 29.49 27.34
N LYS A 2 -65.12 28.55 26.61
CA LYS A 2 -64.71 28.58 25.18
C LYS A 2 -63.92 29.81 24.74
N ARG A 3 -62.70 29.52 24.23
CA ARG A 3 -61.70 30.31 23.44
C ARG A 3 -60.65 31.01 24.33
N THR A 4 -59.33 30.89 24.09
CA THR A 4 -58.60 30.86 22.80
C THR A 4 -57.21 30.20 22.96
N LEU A 5 -56.82 29.32 22.02
CA LEU A 5 -55.41 28.93 21.74
C LEU A 5 -54.66 30.14 21.17
N ILE A 6 -53.33 30.26 21.34
CA ILE A 6 -52.39 30.66 20.26
C ILE A 6 -50.94 30.33 20.69
N LEU A 7 -50.34 29.49 19.86
CA LEU A 7 -48.94 29.29 19.48
C LEU A 7 -47.81 29.81 20.38
N ALA A 8 -46.97 28.89 20.84
CA ALA A 8 -45.53 29.09 20.99
C ALA A 8 -44.81 27.99 20.19
N ALA A 9 -44.68 28.21 18.88
CA ALA A 9 -43.92 27.38 17.95
C ALA A 9 -43.18 28.30 16.98
N ALA A 10 -42.08 28.88 17.44
CA ALA A 10 -41.06 29.64 16.71
C ALA A 10 -40.03 30.03 17.78
N SER A 11 -38.76 29.66 17.77
CA SER A 11 -37.85 29.49 16.65
C SER A 11 -36.68 28.62 17.11
N LEU A 12 -36.58 27.40 16.59
CA LEU A 12 -35.30 26.69 16.46
C LEU A 12 -35.06 26.55 14.96
N LEU A 13 -34.70 27.66 14.30
CA LEU A 13 -33.96 27.53 13.06
C LEU A 13 -32.55 27.12 13.49
N ALA A 14 -32.27 25.83 13.37
CA ALA A 14 -30.91 25.33 13.35
C ALA A 14 -30.16 26.11 12.26
N LEU A 15 -29.20 26.93 12.66
CA LEU A 15 -28.12 27.36 11.79
C LEU A 15 -27.33 26.09 11.45
N ALA A 16 -27.78 25.36 10.43
CA ALA A 16 -26.94 24.37 9.80
C ALA A 16 -25.74 25.14 9.25
N PRO A 17 -24.50 24.78 9.61
CA PRO A 17 -23.33 25.37 8.98
C PRO A 17 -23.47 25.16 7.48
N VAL A 18 -23.49 26.26 6.72
CA VAL A 18 -23.33 26.19 5.27
C VAL A 18 -21.88 25.77 5.07
N VAL A 19 -21.67 24.48 4.83
CA VAL A 19 -20.39 24.00 4.33
C VAL A 19 -20.30 24.53 2.91
N SER A 20 -19.54 25.61 2.73
CA SER A 20 -19.08 26.02 1.42
C SER A 20 -18.20 24.89 0.90
N SER A 21 -18.70 24.04 0.00
CA SER A 21 -17.80 23.15 -0.74
C SER A 21 -16.88 24.03 -1.56
N ALA A 22 -15.58 23.78 -1.51
CA ALA A 22 -14.65 24.41 -2.44
C ALA A 22 -15.14 24.15 -3.88
N GLN A 23 -15.07 25.18 -4.72
CA GLN A 23 -15.47 25.08 -6.13
C GLN A 23 -14.33 24.35 -6.87
N PRO A 24 -14.59 23.24 -7.57
CA PRO A 24 -13.57 22.55 -8.33
C PRO A 24 -13.22 23.33 -9.61
N TYR A 25 -11.97 23.19 -10.05
CA TYR A 25 -11.46 23.69 -11.31
C TYR A 25 -10.99 22.54 -12.20
N TYR A 26 -11.37 22.59 -13.46
CA TYR A 26 -11.06 21.59 -14.46
C TYR A 26 -9.99 22.12 -15.40
N PHE A 27 -9.04 21.26 -15.76
CA PHE A 27 -8.12 21.55 -16.85
C PHE A 27 -8.91 21.58 -18.17
N VAL A 28 -8.83 22.68 -18.90
CA VAL A 28 -9.44 22.89 -20.23
C VAL A 28 -8.42 23.45 -21.23
N GLY A 29 -7.14 23.43 -20.85
CA GLY A 29 -6.02 23.85 -21.68
C GLY A 29 -5.79 22.93 -22.88
N PRO A 30 -4.87 23.30 -23.79
CA PRO A 30 -4.44 22.39 -24.85
C PRO A 30 -3.73 21.16 -24.25
N ALA A 31 -3.74 20.03 -24.98
CA ALA A 31 -3.01 18.84 -24.57
C ALA A 31 -1.49 19.11 -24.45
N GLY A 32 -0.89 18.65 -23.36
CA GLY A 32 0.48 18.99 -22.95
C GLY A 32 0.63 20.43 -22.47
N GLY A 33 -0.48 21.09 -22.11
CA GLY A 33 -0.47 22.44 -21.57
C GLY A 33 0.16 22.52 -20.19
N ASP A 34 0.59 23.72 -19.84
CA ASP A 34 1.26 24.01 -18.58
C ASP A 34 0.25 23.97 -17.43
N PHE A 35 0.55 23.14 -16.43
CA PHE A 35 -0.22 23.02 -15.19
C PHE A 35 -0.33 24.37 -14.45
N PHE A 36 0.72 25.19 -14.51
CA PHE A 36 0.79 26.45 -13.77
C PHE A 36 0.20 27.65 -14.52
N ASP A 37 -0.23 27.48 -15.77
CA ASP A 37 -0.95 28.53 -16.49
C ASP A 37 -2.41 28.54 -16.06
N GLU A 38 -2.76 29.51 -15.21
CA GLU A 38 -4.13 29.76 -14.72
C GLU A 38 -5.17 29.87 -15.84
N GLY A 39 -4.75 30.27 -17.05
CA GLY A 39 -5.61 30.32 -18.24
C GLY A 39 -6.08 28.94 -18.72
N ASN A 40 -5.50 27.85 -18.22
CA ASN A 40 -5.90 26.48 -18.52
C ASN A 40 -6.93 25.91 -17.53
N TRP A 41 -7.30 26.62 -16.47
CA TRP A 41 -8.20 26.13 -15.42
C TRP A 41 -9.54 26.85 -15.44
N ASN A 42 -10.63 26.11 -15.42
CA ASN A 42 -11.99 26.64 -15.52
C ASN A 42 -12.93 25.99 -14.50
N ASP A 43 -13.85 26.77 -13.92
CA ASP A 43 -14.83 26.24 -12.94
C ASP A 43 -15.96 25.39 -13.56
N ALA A 44 -15.90 25.16 -14.88
CA ALA A 44 -16.71 24.21 -15.63
C ALA A 44 -15.87 23.32 -16.54
N ALA A 45 -16.12 22.01 -16.51
CA ALA A 45 -15.40 21.01 -17.30
C ALA A 45 -15.47 21.20 -18.82
N ASP A 46 -16.47 21.93 -19.34
CA ASP A 46 -16.63 22.22 -20.76
C ASP A 46 -15.96 23.53 -21.20
N GLY A 47 -15.26 24.21 -20.28
CA GLY A 47 -14.58 25.48 -20.52
C GLY A 47 -15.52 26.69 -20.67
N THR A 48 -16.83 26.52 -20.44
CA THR A 48 -17.81 27.62 -20.56
C THR A 48 -17.91 28.48 -19.30
N GLY A 49 -17.25 28.06 -18.23
CA GLY A 49 -17.24 28.72 -16.94
C GLY A 49 -16.23 29.87 -16.84
N ALA A 50 -15.97 30.31 -15.62
CA ALA A 50 -14.95 31.29 -15.31
C ALA A 50 -13.57 30.63 -15.23
N PHE A 51 -12.59 31.25 -15.88
CA PHE A 51 -11.19 30.91 -15.68
C PHE A 51 -10.69 31.46 -14.35
N LEU A 52 -9.62 30.87 -13.81
CA LEU A 52 -8.83 31.47 -12.73
C LEU A 52 -8.26 32.81 -13.24
N ALA A 53 -9.02 33.90 -13.08
CA ALA A 53 -8.63 35.22 -13.50
C ALA A 53 -8.33 36.07 -12.26
N GLY A 54 -7.15 35.87 -11.69
CA GLY A 54 -6.64 36.65 -10.55
C GLY A 54 -6.78 36.00 -9.18
N ASP A 55 -7.32 34.78 -9.09
CA ASP A 55 -7.11 33.91 -7.93
C ASP A 55 -5.88 33.05 -8.23
N PRO A 56 -4.75 33.27 -7.52
CA PRO A 56 -3.54 32.52 -7.79
C PRO A 56 -3.77 31.04 -7.51
N LEU A 57 -3.23 30.17 -8.37
CA LEU A 57 -3.24 28.71 -8.15
C LEU A 57 -2.66 28.35 -6.77
N PHE A 58 -1.70 29.16 -6.33
CA PHE A 58 -1.02 29.05 -5.06
C PHE A 58 -1.59 30.04 -4.04
N ASP A 59 -1.79 29.60 -2.80
CA ASP A 59 -1.95 30.54 -1.70
C ASP A 59 -0.66 31.34 -1.48
N SER A 60 -0.80 32.66 -1.49
CA SER A 60 0.31 33.59 -1.28
C SER A 60 1.01 33.46 0.08
N ALA A 61 0.39 32.82 1.07
CA ALA A 61 0.97 32.62 2.40
C ALA A 61 1.71 31.29 2.54
N SER A 62 1.20 30.19 1.98
CA SER A 62 1.82 28.85 2.03
C SER A 62 2.71 28.53 0.84
N ALA A 63 2.46 29.15 -0.32
CA ALA A 63 2.94 28.72 -1.65
C ALA A 63 2.43 27.34 -2.10
N ALA A 64 1.45 26.77 -1.39
CA ALA A 64 0.80 25.51 -1.73
C ALA A 64 -0.54 25.74 -2.45
N ILE A 65 -1.06 24.69 -3.08
CA ILE A 65 -2.33 24.71 -3.81
C ILE A 65 -3.49 24.47 -2.84
N ASP A 66 -4.37 25.45 -2.73
CA ASP A 66 -5.57 25.44 -1.87
C ASP A 66 -6.86 25.14 -2.65
N LEU A 67 -6.73 24.83 -3.94
CA LEU A 67 -7.83 24.60 -4.87
C LEU A 67 -8.06 23.11 -5.12
N ASP A 68 -9.30 22.76 -5.43
CA ASP A 68 -9.66 21.43 -5.92
C ASP A 68 -9.48 21.40 -7.45
N LEU A 69 -8.49 20.65 -7.92
CA LEU A 69 -8.09 20.56 -9.33
C LEU A 69 -8.45 19.19 -9.92
N ILE A 70 -9.00 19.20 -11.14
CA ILE A 70 -9.45 18.01 -11.85
C ILE A 70 -8.85 17.99 -13.25
N ILE A 71 -8.16 16.90 -13.59
CA ILE A 71 -7.68 16.61 -14.95
C ILE A 71 -8.45 15.38 -15.44
N ASP A 72 -9.26 15.50 -16.49
CA ASP A 72 -10.17 14.43 -16.94
C ASP A 72 -10.00 14.11 -18.43
N GLY A 73 -9.19 13.10 -18.73
CA GLY A 73 -8.86 12.69 -20.09
C GLY A 73 -7.77 13.53 -20.77
N ASP A 74 -7.20 14.50 -20.05
CA ASP A 74 -6.21 15.44 -20.57
C ASP A 74 -4.76 15.04 -20.25
N VAL A 75 -3.84 15.54 -21.07
CA VAL A 75 -2.39 15.46 -20.82
C VAL A 75 -1.93 16.82 -20.32
N VAL A 76 -1.31 16.85 -19.15
CA VAL A 76 -0.86 18.07 -18.47
C VAL A 76 0.60 17.93 -18.06
N VAL A 77 1.35 19.03 -18.17
CA VAL A 77 2.77 19.08 -17.77
C VAL A 77 2.95 20.15 -16.72
N ALA A 78 3.48 19.78 -15.56
CA ALA A 78 4.00 20.69 -14.55
C ALA A 78 5.53 20.76 -14.69
N ASN A 79 6.08 21.95 -14.95
CA ASN A 79 7.53 22.18 -15.05
C ASN A 79 8.10 22.71 -13.72
N GLY A 80 7.90 21.96 -12.63
CA GLY A 80 8.30 22.31 -11.27
C GLY A 80 7.53 21.51 -10.22
N GLU A 81 7.86 21.74 -8.96
CA GLU A 81 7.19 21.19 -7.77
C GLU A 81 5.67 21.44 -7.79
N VAL A 82 4.90 20.42 -7.45
CA VAL A 82 3.46 20.51 -7.27
C VAL A 82 3.13 20.18 -5.82
N ASP A 83 2.87 21.21 -5.02
CA ASP A 83 2.60 21.09 -3.59
C ASP A 83 1.14 21.45 -3.29
N PHE A 84 0.37 20.50 -2.78
CA PHE A 84 -1.04 20.70 -2.40
C PHE A 84 -1.19 20.89 -0.88
N GLY A 85 -1.76 22.03 -0.47
CA GLY A 85 -2.08 22.33 0.92
C GLY A 85 -3.41 21.70 1.36
N PRO A 86 -4.49 22.48 1.56
CA PRO A 86 -5.85 21.96 1.77
C PRO A 86 -6.60 21.64 0.46
N GLY A 87 -5.99 21.89 -0.71
CA GLY A 87 -6.59 21.62 -2.01
C GLY A 87 -6.70 20.12 -2.31
N SER A 88 -7.07 19.80 -3.54
CA SER A 88 -7.12 18.42 -3.98
C SER A 88 -6.74 18.25 -5.43
N LEU A 89 -6.30 17.05 -5.79
CA LEU A 89 -6.04 16.66 -7.17
C LEU A 89 -6.80 15.40 -7.51
N SER A 90 -7.56 15.45 -8.61
CA SER A 90 -8.22 14.29 -9.19
C SER A 90 -7.78 14.06 -10.62
N LEU A 91 -7.20 12.90 -10.88
CA LEU A 91 -6.83 12.40 -12.20
C LEU A 91 -7.87 11.38 -12.67
N GLY A 92 -8.72 11.82 -13.60
CA GLY A 92 -9.76 11.02 -14.24
C GLY A 92 -9.22 10.04 -15.29
N SER A 93 -10.15 9.30 -15.90
CA SER A 93 -9.79 8.21 -16.82
C SER A 93 -9.10 8.74 -18.07
N GLY A 94 -7.94 8.17 -18.39
CA GLY A 94 -7.13 8.57 -19.55
C GLY A 94 -6.32 9.84 -19.35
N SER A 95 -6.36 10.45 -18.16
CA SER A 95 -5.52 11.60 -17.83
C SER A 95 -4.05 11.21 -17.68
N LEU A 96 -3.15 12.12 -18.04
CA LEU A 96 -1.71 12.03 -17.78
C LEU A 96 -1.24 13.33 -17.13
N LEU A 97 -0.71 13.25 -15.91
CA LEU A 97 0.06 14.33 -15.30
C LEU A 97 1.54 13.97 -15.32
N LEU A 98 2.35 14.81 -15.96
CA LEU A 98 3.80 14.74 -15.92
C LEU A 98 4.34 15.91 -15.08
N VAL A 99 4.96 15.62 -13.95
CA VAL A 99 5.67 16.59 -13.11
C VAL A 99 7.16 16.42 -13.39
N SER A 100 7.80 17.45 -13.93
CA SER A 100 9.17 17.37 -14.45
C SER A 100 9.98 18.64 -14.21
N GLY A 101 11.30 18.55 -14.27
CA GLY A 101 12.21 19.67 -14.05
C GLY A 101 13.01 19.58 -12.75
N ALA A 102 13.71 20.65 -12.38
CA ALA A 102 14.56 20.63 -11.18
C ALA A 102 13.71 20.85 -9.91
N GLY A 103 13.79 19.91 -8.95
CA GLY A 103 12.97 19.91 -7.73
C GLY A 103 11.50 19.70 -8.09
N SER A 104 11.22 18.66 -8.87
CA SER A 104 9.88 18.38 -9.41
C SER A 104 9.21 17.30 -8.59
N ASP A 105 9.08 17.57 -7.30
CA ASP A 105 8.35 16.73 -6.36
C ASP A 105 6.84 16.90 -6.55
N LEU A 106 6.07 15.89 -6.13
CA LEU A 106 4.63 16.00 -5.92
C LEU A 106 4.33 15.74 -4.46
N ASP A 107 3.79 16.74 -3.79
CA ASP A 107 3.38 16.67 -2.39
C ASP A 107 1.86 16.77 -2.26
N ILE A 108 1.24 15.70 -1.76
CA ILE A 108 -0.15 15.69 -1.33
C ILE A 108 -0.15 15.73 0.19
N ASN A 109 -0.07 16.95 0.76
CA ASN A 109 0.06 17.13 2.20
C ASN A 109 -1.13 16.54 3.00
N SER A 110 -0.93 16.37 4.30
CA SER A 110 -1.90 15.75 5.23
C SER A 110 -3.34 16.30 5.17
N ASN A 111 -3.56 17.55 4.76
CA ASN A 111 -4.89 18.17 4.63
C ASN A 111 -5.45 18.17 3.21
N SER A 112 -4.76 17.55 2.25
CA SER A 112 -5.19 17.39 0.86
C SER A 112 -5.92 16.08 0.61
N THR A 113 -6.56 16.01 -0.56
CA THR A 113 -7.04 14.74 -1.10
C THR A 113 -6.49 14.48 -2.50
N PHE A 114 -6.14 13.23 -2.79
CA PHE A 114 -5.69 12.78 -4.10
C PHE A 114 -6.56 11.62 -4.58
N SER A 115 -7.00 11.70 -5.84
CA SER A 115 -7.66 10.58 -6.50
C SER A 115 -7.09 10.29 -7.87
N LEU A 116 -6.88 9.00 -8.16
CA LEU A 116 -6.41 8.50 -9.45
C LEU A 116 -7.34 7.38 -9.91
N THR A 117 -7.97 7.55 -11.08
CA THR A 117 -8.86 6.55 -11.68
C THR A 117 -8.45 6.29 -13.12
N GLU A 118 -7.86 5.13 -13.40
CA GLU A 118 -7.43 4.73 -14.76
C GLU A 118 -6.59 5.83 -15.45
N ALA A 119 -5.74 6.50 -14.68
CA ALA A 119 -4.90 7.61 -15.11
C ALA A 119 -3.41 7.27 -14.95
N THR A 120 -2.55 8.12 -15.46
CA THR A 120 -1.10 8.02 -15.31
C THR A 120 -0.56 9.26 -14.61
N LEU A 121 0.20 9.05 -13.54
CA LEU A 121 1.01 10.07 -12.87
C LEU A 121 2.49 9.69 -13.05
N ILE A 122 3.28 10.61 -13.59
CA ILE A 122 4.74 10.48 -13.69
C ILE A 122 5.35 11.72 -13.06
N VAL A 123 6.25 11.49 -12.12
CA VAL A 123 7.01 12.52 -11.42
C VAL A 123 8.48 12.20 -11.61
N ASP A 124 9.28 13.19 -11.98
CA ASP A 124 10.72 12.98 -12.15
C ASP A 124 11.36 12.59 -10.80
N ASP A 125 11.00 13.27 -9.72
CA ASP A 125 11.65 13.18 -8.40
C ASP A 125 10.73 12.49 -7.36
N VAL A 126 10.62 12.98 -6.12
CA VAL A 126 9.88 12.31 -5.04
C VAL A 126 8.37 12.49 -5.19
N ILE A 127 7.61 11.44 -4.83
CA ILE A 127 6.15 11.54 -4.65
C ILE A 127 5.80 11.32 -3.18
N ASN A 128 5.28 12.34 -2.50
CA ASN A 128 4.79 12.24 -1.14
C ASN A 128 3.26 12.27 -1.10
N PHE A 129 2.70 11.24 -0.48
CA PHE A 129 1.28 11.18 -0.13
C PHE A 129 1.17 11.19 1.39
N GLU A 130 0.54 12.21 1.96
CA GLU A 130 0.28 12.35 3.40
C GLU A 130 -1.22 12.46 3.70
N GLY A 131 -1.99 13.01 2.76
CA GLY A 131 -3.44 13.24 2.89
C GLY A 131 -4.30 12.00 2.63
N THR A 132 -5.57 12.21 2.26
CA THR A 132 -6.46 11.11 1.84
C THR A 132 -6.21 10.75 0.38
N SER A 133 -5.77 9.52 0.11
CA SER A 133 -5.43 9.09 -1.25
C SER A 133 -6.22 7.86 -1.69
N THR A 134 -6.83 7.95 -2.88
CA THR A 134 -7.58 6.84 -3.49
C THR A 134 -7.06 6.54 -4.90
N PHE A 135 -6.70 5.29 -5.14
CA PHE A 135 -6.18 4.81 -6.42
C PHE A 135 -7.04 3.66 -6.93
N SER A 136 -7.48 3.75 -8.18
CA SER A 136 -8.30 2.75 -8.86
C SER A 136 -7.78 2.54 -10.29
N GLY A 137 -7.01 1.49 -10.51
CA GLY A 137 -6.34 1.22 -11.78
C GLY A 137 -5.21 2.22 -12.09
N GLY A 138 -4.81 2.32 -13.35
CA GLY A 138 -3.77 3.25 -13.79
C GLY A 138 -2.36 2.98 -13.24
N SER A 139 -1.50 4.00 -13.29
CA SER A 139 -0.10 3.90 -12.87
C SER A 139 0.44 5.18 -12.22
N VAL A 140 1.30 5.01 -11.22
CA VAL A 140 2.06 6.08 -10.55
C VAL A 140 3.54 5.75 -10.66
N GLN A 141 4.35 6.71 -11.09
CA GLN A 141 5.77 6.50 -11.30
C GLN A 141 6.60 7.66 -10.77
N SER A 142 7.58 7.37 -9.91
CA SER A 142 8.75 8.23 -9.67
C SER A 142 9.90 7.75 -10.56
N LEU A 143 10.53 8.63 -11.33
CA LEU A 143 11.57 8.27 -12.30
C LEU A 143 12.98 8.23 -11.71
N PHE A 144 13.24 9.01 -10.66
CA PHE A 144 14.60 9.18 -10.12
C PHE A 144 14.68 9.02 -8.60
N ASP A 145 13.56 8.91 -7.90
CA ASP A 145 13.56 8.85 -6.43
C ASP A 145 12.44 7.93 -5.89
N ASP A 146 11.95 8.22 -4.70
CA ASP A 146 11.03 7.44 -3.89
C ASP A 146 9.55 7.71 -4.21
N ILE A 147 8.71 6.73 -3.86
CA ILE A 147 7.28 6.94 -3.60
C ILE A 147 7.02 6.71 -2.12
N ALA A 148 6.57 7.76 -1.45
CA ALA A 148 6.38 7.80 -0.02
C ALA A 148 4.90 7.90 0.32
N PHE A 149 4.43 6.95 1.11
CA PHE A 149 3.17 7.02 1.80
C PHE A 149 3.48 7.42 3.25
N GLN A 150 3.21 8.66 3.68
CA GLN A 150 3.65 9.21 4.97
C GLN A 150 2.53 9.71 5.92
N ASP A 151 2.97 10.17 7.10
CA ASP A 151 2.24 10.95 8.09
C ASP A 151 0.93 10.38 8.64
N ASN A 152 0.85 9.04 8.74
CA ASN A 152 -0.33 8.34 9.27
C ASN A 152 -1.60 8.68 8.48
N PHE A 153 -1.59 8.45 7.16
CA PHE A 153 -2.75 8.54 6.28
C PHE A 153 -4.09 8.52 7.00
N ASP A 154 -4.84 9.59 6.81
CA ASP A 154 -6.23 9.61 7.24
C ASP A 154 -6.99 8.41 6.63
N ASN A 155 -6.76 8.16 5.34
CA ASN A 155 -7.27 7.00 4.62
C ASN A 155 -6.47 6.74 3.32
N LEU A 156 -6.04 5.50 3.12
CA LEU A 156 -5.41 5.03 1.88
C LEU A 156 -6.22 3.89 1.25
N THR A 157 -6.69 4.08 0.02
CA THR A 157 -7.33 3.01 -0.75
C THR A 157 -6.59 2.79 -2.06
N ILE A 158 -6.07 1.59 -2.27
CA ILE A 158 -5.41 1.19 -3.51
C ILE A 158 -6.12 -0.03 -4.08
N ASN A 159 -6.61 0.08 -5.33
CA ASN A 159 -7.28 -1.01 -6.03
C ASN A 159 -6.77 -1.11 -7.48
N GLY A 160 -5.92 -2.10 -7.78
CA GLY A 160 -5.51 -2.37 -9.16
C GLY A 160 -4.46 -1.43 -9.76
N THR A 161 -3.84 -0.55 -8.97
CA THR A 161 -2.87 0.44 -9.44
C THR A 161 -1.45 -0.12 -9.46
N LEU A 162 -0.67 0.25 -10.48
CA LEU A 162 0.76 -0.01 -10.57
C LEU A 162 1.57 1.16 -10.00
N PHE A 163 2.51 0.87 -9.10
CA PHE A 163 3.48 1.82 -8.59
C PHE A 163 4.88 1.40 -9.02
N THR A 164 5.65 2.34 -9.56
CA THR A 164 7.06 2.14 -9.91
C THR A 164 7.89 3.26 -9.33
N ALA A 165 8.85 2.94 -8.46
CA ALA A 165 9.82 3.90 -7.94
C ALA A 165 11.22 3.53 -8.41
N PHE A 166 12.05 4.55 -8.64
CA PHE A 166 13.44 4.32 -8.99
C PHE A 166 14.24 3.79 -7.80
N ASP A 167 13.91 4.27 -6.60
CA ASP A 167 14.57 3.87 -5.37
C ASP A 167 13.57 3.12 -4.48
N ASN A 168 12.97 3.75 -3.48
CA ASN A 168 12.16 3.08 -2.47
C ASN A 168 10.65 3.30 -2.67
N ILE A 169 9.87 2.33 -2.21
CA ILE A 169 8.44 2.53 -1.92
C ILE A 169 8.25 2.26 -0.43
N TYR A 170 7.75 3.23 0.34
CA TYR A 170 7.58 3.01 1.78
C TYR A 170 6.27 3.54 2.35
N PHE A 171 5.86 2.90 3.44
CA PHE A 171 4.66 3.21 4.22
C PHE A 171 5.04 3.63 5.63
N ASP A 172 4.91 4.92 5.92
CA ASP A 172 5.02 5.54 7.23
C ASP A 172 3.61 5.92 7.74
N GLY A 173 2.93 4.89 8.26
CA GLY A 173 1.53 4.95 8.65
C GLY A 173 0.63 4.20 7.67
N PHE A 174 -0.37 3.48 8.19
CA PHE A 174 -1.35 2.81 7.33
C PHE A 174 -2.70 2.70 8.02
N ASN A 175 -3.69 3.34 7.41
CA ASN A 175 -5.10 3.14 7.71
C ASN A 175 -5.82 3.04 6.37
N GLY A 176 -6.07 1.80 5.91
CA GLY A 176 -6.49 1.63 4.54
C GLY A 176 -6.69 0.20 4.07
N SER A 177 -6.82 0.06 2.77
CA SER A 177 -6.90 -1.23 2.08
C SER A 177 -6.13 -1.20 0.77
N ILE A 178 -5.32 -2.23 0.54
CA ILE A 178 -4.58 -2.43 -0.70
C ILE A 178 -5.04 -3.75 -1.31
N THR A 179 -5.54 -3.72 -2.54
CA THR A 179 -6.00 -4.92 -3.24
C THR A 179 -5.64 -4.86 -4.72
N GLY A 180 -5.16 -5.97 -5.29
CA GLY A 180 -4.89 -6.06 -6.72
C GLY A 180 -3.76 -5.16 -7.21
N ALA A 181 -2.97 -4.57 -6.31
CA ALA A 181 -1.95 -3.58 -6.64
C ALA A 181 -0.64 -4.25 -7.06
N SER A 182 0.16 -3.53 -7.85
CA SER A 182 1.52 -3.95 -8.20
C SER A 182 2.51 -2.89 -7.74
N PHE A 183 3.57 -3.32 -7.05
CA PHE A 183 4.66 -2.47 -6.59
C PHE A 183 5.96 -2.96 -7.19
N ASP A 184 6.65 -2.08 -7.90
CA ASP A 184 7.98 -2.29 -8.48
C ASP A 184 8.92 -1.21 -7.90
N SER A 185 9.71 -1.59 -6.91
CA SER A 185 10.67 -0.69 -6.25
C SER A 185 12.07 -1.02 -6.73
N GLY A 186 12.89 0.01 -6.98
CA GLY A 186 14.27 -0.18 -7.42
C GLY A 186 15.29 -0.46 -6.31
N ASP A 187 14.94 -0.35 -5.03
CA ASP A 187 15.80 -0.73 -3.89
C ASP A 187 15.02 -1.42 -2.76
N ARG A 188 14.15 -0.72 -2.03
CA ARG A 188 13.44 -1.29 -0.86
C ARG A 188 11.93 -1.05 -0.84
N LEU A 189 11.23 -2.00 -0.23
CA LEU A 189 9.88 -1.78 0.27
C LEU A 189 9.91 -1.53 1.79
N GLY A 190 9.63 -0.29 2.20
CA GLY A 190 9.64 0.10 3.60
C GLY A 190 8.28 -0.02 4.31
N VAL A 191 8.26 -0.55 5.52
CA VAL A 191 7.14 -0.48 6.46
C VAL A 191 7.61 0.14 7.77
N ARG A 192 7.17 1.35 8.08
CA ARG A 192 7.78 2.20 9.13
C ARG A 192 6.86 2.40 10.33
N ASN A 193 7.46 2.75 11.47
CA ASN A 193 6.75 3.26 12.66
C ASN A 193 5.68 2.33 13.26
N SER A 194 5.98 1.03 13.36
CA SER A 194 5.10 0.03 13.98
C SER A 194 3.77 -0.17 13.24
N VAL A 195 3.79 -0.05 11.92
CA VAL A 195 2.60 -0.09 11.07
C VAL A 195 2.36 -1.49 10.52
N GLY A 196 1.10 -1.92 10.49
CA GLY A 196 0.68 -3.15 9.83
C GLY A 196 0.06 -2.87 8.47
N VAL A 197 0.81 -3.11 7.39
CA VAL A 197 0.30 -3.03 6.02
C VAL A 197 -0.26 -4.38 5.60
N VAL A 198 -1.50 -4.40 5.13
CA VAL A 198 -2.14 -5.62 4.61
C VAL A 198 -2.45 -5.43 3.13
N MET A 199 -1.93 -6.32 2.30
CA MET A 199 -2.16 -6.35 0.86
C MET A 199 -2.81 -7.68 0.47
N THR A 200 -3.81 -7.62 -0.42
CA THR A 200 -4.53 -8.81 -0.90
C THR A 200 -4.47 -8.88 -2.42
N ASP A 201 -4.18 -10.05 -2.97
CA ASP A 201 -4.08 -10.26 -4.42
C ASP A 201 -3.08 -9.30 -5.10
N SER A 202 -1.98 -8.95 -4.43
CA SER A 202 -1.01 -7.95 -4.89
C SER A 202 0.30 -8.57 -5.37
N VAL A 203 1.02 -7.84 -6.23
CA VAL A 203 2.35 -8.24 -6.72
C VAL A 203 3.39 -7.25 -6.21
N LEU A 204 4.46 -7.76 -5.61
CA LEU A 204 5.58 -6.97 -5.13
C LEU A 204 6.86 -7.53 -5.76
N VAL A 205 7.59 -6.67 -6.48
CA VAL A 205 8.92 -6.96 -7.02
C VAL A 205 9.85 -5.87 -6.52
N ILE A 206 10.90 -6.26 -5.81
CA ILE A 206 11.85 -5.33 -5.20
C ILE A 206 13.22 -5.56 -5.83
N GLN A 207 13.65 -4.60 -6.66
CA GLN A 207 14.90 -4.60 -7.41
C GLN A 207 15.15 -5.92 -8.14
N ASP A 208 14.17 -6.40 -8.92
CA ASP A 208 14.24 -7.70 -9.60
C ASP A 208 14.56 -8.90 -8.66
N GLY A 209 14.21 -8.79 -7.37
CA GLY A 209 14.45 -9.79 -6.33
C GLY A 209 15.75 -9.63 -5.56
N THR A 210 16.43 -8.49 -5.70
CA THR A 210 17.68 -8.20 -4.98
C THR A 210 17.52 -7.14 -3.91
N GLY A 211 16.32 -6.58 -3.79
CA GLY A 211 15.98 -5.56 -2.80
C GLY A 211 15.18 -6.13 -1.63
N ASP A 212 15.11 -5.35 -0.55
CA ASP A 212 14.67 -5.84 0.75
C ASP A 212 13.30 -5.31 1.20
N ILE A 213 12.66 -6.07 2.09
CA ILE A 213 11.58 -5.55 2.93
C ILE A 213 12.18 -5.09 4.25
N ASP A 214 11.90 -3.86 4.64
CA ASP A 214 12.64 -3.25 5.74
C ASP A 214 11.78 -2.29 6.59
N ASP A 215 12.17 -2.08 7.86
CA ASP A 215 11.64 -1.01 8.72
C ASP A 215 12.51 0.25 8.53
N VAL A 216 12.53 0.72 7.28
CA VAL A 216 13.49 1.73 6.79
C VAL A 216 13.58 2.90 7.77
N PHE A 217 14.81 3.24 8.18
CA PHE A 217 15.15 4.32 9.10
C PHE A 217 14.76 4.11 10.58
N ALA A 218 14.26 2.94 10.97
CA ALA A 218 13.99 2.64 12.37
C ALA A 218 15.30 2.36 13.14
N ALA A 219 15.45 3.00 14.30
CA ALA A 219 16.49 2.63 15.24
C ALA A 219 16.10 1.32 15.95
N ALA A 220 16.39 0.17 15.32
CA ALA A 220 16.32 -1.19 15.85
C ALA A 220 15.20 -1.45 16.87
N GLY A 221 14.07 -2.01 16.40
CA GLY A 221 13.15 -2.71 17.28
C GLY A 221 11.69 -2.31 17.20
N ALA A 222 11.00 -3.03 16.32
CA ALA A 222 9.73 -3.71 16.54
C ALA A 222 8.44 -2.95 16.28
N GLY A 223 7.70 -3.49 15.31
CA GLY A 223 6.24 -3.41 15.23
C GLY A 223 5.73 -3.43 13.80
N SER A 224 6.58 -3.04 12.84
CA SER A 224 6.17 -2.91 11.46
C SER A 224 6.00 -4.28 10.81
N SER A 225 4.91 -4.44 10.06
CA SER A 225 4.58 -5.71 9.42
C SER A 225 3.98 -5.50 8.05
N LEU A 226 4.39 -6.37 7.13
CA LEU A 226 3.77 -6.56 5.83
C LEU A 226 3.03 -7.90 5.84
N THR A 227 1.74 -7.87 5.55
CA THR A 227 0.91 -9.07 5.42
C THR A 227 0.41 -9.21 3.99
N LEU A 228 0.75 -10.32 3.35
CA LEU A 228 0.29 -10.68 2.01
C LEU A 228 -0.76 -11.78 2.09
N LEU A 229 -1.93 -11.55 1.49
CA LEU A 229 -3.07 -12.44 1.47
C LEU A 229 -3.57 -12.71 0.05
N GLY A 230 -4.46 -13.69 -0.10
CA GLY A 230 -5.04 -14.03 -1.40
C GLY A 230 -4.00 -14.61 -2.35
N ASN A 231 -4.13 -14.31 -3.64
CA ASN A 231 -3.21 -14.68 -4.70
C ASN A 231 -2.14 -13.59 -4.88
N SER A 232 -1.33 -13.38 -3.85
CA SER A 232 -0.23 -12.42 -3.88
C SER A 232 1.09 -13.04 -4.37
N VAL A 233 1.97 -12.21 -4.89
CA VAL A 233 3.33 -12.59 -5.29
C VAL A 233 4.33 -11.64 -4.65
N LEU A 234 5.42 -12.18 -4.11
CA LEU A 234 6.54 -11.41 -3.59
C LEU A 234 7.85 -11.92 -4.22
N VAL A 235 8.66 -11.00 -4.72
CA VAL A 235 10.04 -11.26 -5.15
C VAL A 235 10.93 -10.22 -4.48
N ALA A 236 11.74 -10.66 -3.52
CA ALA A 236 12.63 -9.84 -2.71
C ALA A 236 13.91 -10.63 -2.39
N ASP A 237 14.92 -9.99 -1.80
CA ASP A 237 16.09 -10.69 -1.28
C ASP A 237 15.83 -11.12 0.16
N SER A 238 15.55 -10.17 1.05
CA SER A 238 15.48 -10.43 2.49
C SER A 238 14.39 -9.63 3.24
N VAL A 239 14.20 -9.95 4.53
CA VAL A 239 13.41 -9.17 5.49
C VAL A 239 14.33 -8.68 6.61
N GLU A 240 14.47 -7.37 6.75
CA GLU A 240 15.51 -6.75 7.60
C GLU A 240 14.95 -5.79 8.66
N GLU A 241 15.86 -5.28 9.49
CA GLU A 241 15.72 -4.25 10.54
C GLU A 241 14.47 -4.33 11.44
N GLY A 242 13.99 -5.54 11.71
CA GLY A 242 12.86 -5.76 12.61
C GLY A 242 11.50 -5.84 11.93
N ALA A 243 11.45 -5.72 10.60
CA ALA A 243 10.25 -5.93 9.81
C ALA A 243 9.72 -7.36 9.97
N GLN A 244 8.39 -7.49 9.96
CA GLN A 244 7.71 -8.77 10.07
C GLN A 244 6.95 -9.07 8.77
N LEU A 245 7.21 -10.22 8.16
CA LEU A 245 6.51 -10.66 6.96
C LEU A 245 5.51 -11.77 7.29
N PHE A 246 4.25 -11.57 6.94
CA PHE A 246 3.19 -12.58 7.07
C PHE A 246 2.71 -13.02 5.70
N LEU A 247 2.85 -14.30 5.40
CA LEU A 247 2.44 -14.93 4.15
C LEU A 247 1.18 -15.76 4.39
N GLY A 248 0.06 -15.39 3.78
CA GLY A 248 -1.23 -16.07 3.90
C GLY A 248 -1.92 -16.30 2.56
N GLY A 249 -3.09 -16.94 2.59
CA GLY A 249 -3.83 -17.30 1.38
C GLY A 249 -3.03 -18.23 0.47
N SER A 250 -2.99 -17.93 -0.83
CA SER A 250 -2.19 -18.63 -1.83
C SER A 250 -0.99 -17.78 -2.28
N THR A 251 -0.39 -17.03 -1.35
CA THR A 251 0.77 -16.18 -1.65
C THR A 251 1.98 -17.02 -2.08
N ASP A 252 2.67 -16.59 -3.14
CA ASP A 252 3.94 -17.16 -3.59
C ASP A 252 5.08 -16.15 -3.39
N ALA A 253 6.00 -16.45 -2.47
CA ALA A 253 7.15 -15.60 -2.17
C ALA A 253 8.45 -16.28 -2.63
N LEU A 254 9.27 -15.56 -3.40
CA LEU A 254 10.63 -15.93 -3.77
C LEU A 254 11.62 -15.00 -3.05
N MET A 255 12.56 -15.59 -2.30
CA MET A 255 13.55 -14.87 -1.51
C MET A 255 15.00 -15.35 -1.72
N GLY A 256 15.98 -14.50 -1.43
CA GLY A 256 17.41 -14.79 -1.48
C GLY A 256 18.07 -14.59 -2.85
N GLY A 257 17.61 -13.63 -3.64
CA GLY A 257 18.13 -13.35 -4.99
C GLY A 257 19.64 -13.09 -5.08
N GLN A 258 20.25 -12.53 -4.03
CA GLN A 258 21.71 -12.28 -3.99
C GLN A 258 22.51 -13.38 -3.26
N GLY A 259 21.82 -14.40 -2.75
CA GLY A 259 22.44 -15.44 -1.95
C GLY A 259 22.90 -14.96 -0.57
N GLU A 260 22.37 -13.83 -0.10
CA GLU A 260 22.64 -13.27 1.22
C GLU A 260 21.75 -13.93 2.29
N ARG A 261 21.55 -13.28 3.44
CA ARG A 261 20.58 -13.73 4.45
C ARG A 261 19.17 -13.40 3.94
N ILE A 262 18.19 -14.26 4.20
CA ILE A 262 16.79 -13.95 3.87
C ILE A 262 16.05 -13.22 5.00
N VAL A 263 16.64 -13.16 6.19
CA VAL A 263 16.01 -12.60 7.39
C VAL A 263 17.07 -12.22 8.42
N THR A 264 16.94 -11.03 9.03
CA THR A 264 17.80 -10.58 10.14
C THR A 264 17.34 -11.15 11.48
N THR A 265 18.17 -11.00 12.53
CA THR A 265 17.90 -11.61 13.85
C THR A 265 16.72 -11.00 14.63
N ASP A 266 16.26 -9.83 14.20
CA ASP A 266 15.13 -9.09 14.75
C ASP A 266 13.87 -9.18 13.87
N SER A 267 13.98 -9.77 12.69
CA SER A 267 12.89 -9.96 11.74
C SER A 267 12.33 -11.39 11.76
N LEU A 268 11.09 -11.56 11.29
CA LEU A 268 10.48 -12.89 11.14
C LEU A 268 9.71 -13.01 9.83
N ILE A 269 9.62 -14.25 9.34
CA ILE A 269 8.72 -14.64 8.27
C ILE A 269 7.73 -15.66 8.83
N THR A 270 6.43 -15.34 8.80
CA THR A 270 5.36 -16.19 9.33
C THR A 270 4.45 -16.68 8.21
N MET A 271 4.36 -17.99 8.02
CA MET A 271 3.39 -18.61 7.11
C MET A 271 2.08 -18.90 7.87
N THR A 272 1.03 -18.15 7.55
CA THR A 272 -0.26 -18.17 8.28
C THR A 272 -1.27 -19.17 7.74
N THR A 273 -1.00 -19.77 6.58
CA THR A 273 -1.88 -20.76 5.93
C THR A 273 -1.06 -21.88 5.30
N THR A 274 -1.71 -22.97 4.92
CA THR A 274 -1.07 -24.14 4.28
C THR A 274 -0.81 -23.95 2.79
N ASP A 275 -1.48 -22.98 2.17
CA ASP A 275 -1.46 -22.77 0.72
C ASP A 275 -0.42 -21.72 0.32
N ALA A 276 0.06 -20.90 1.27
CA ALA A 276 1.19 -20.01 1.06
C ALA A 276 2.46 -20.82 0.76
N ILE A 277 3.33 -20.27 -0.09
CA ILE A 277 4.59 -20.84 -0.54
C ILE A 277 5.70 -19.84 -0.25
N LEU A 278 6.80 -20.33 0.33
CA LEU A 278 8.06 -19.61 0.43
C LEU A 278 9.15 -20.40 -0.28
N SER A 279 9.62 -19.89 -1.41
CA SER A 279 10.77 -20.40 -2.14
C SER A 279 12.01 -19.59 -1.77
N ILE A 280 13.05 -20.28 -1.31
CA ILE A 280 14.33 -19.68 -0.94
C ILE A 280 15.37 -20.14 -1.96
N ALA A 281 16.06 -19.20 -2.57
CA ALA A 281 17.19 -19.47 -3.45
C ALA A 281 18.40 -20.00 -2.65
N THR A 282 19.47 -20.38 -3.35
CA THR A 282 20.67 -20.89 -2.67
C THR A 282 21.40 -19.73 -2.00
N LEU A 283 21.57 -19.80 -0.68
CA LEU A 283 22.33 -18.81 0.09
C LEU A 283 23.82 -19.19 0.12
N ASP A 284 24.72 -18.22 0.18
CA ASP A 284 26.17 -18.45 0.35
C ASP A 284 26.49 -18.72 1.83
N PRO A 285 26.79 -19.98 2.22
CA PRO A 285 27.08 -20.32 3.60
C PRO A 285 28.42 -19.77 4.10
N MET A 286 29.23 -19.13 3.23
CA MET A 286 30.50 -18.50 3.57
C MET A 286 30.44 -16.96 3.56
N GLY A 287 29.27 -16.37 3.35
CA GLY A 287 29.05 -14.93 3.44
C GLY A 287 29.37 -14.37 4.84
N VAL A 288 29.88 -13.14 4.88
CA VAL A 288 30.26 -12.46 6.13
C VAL A 288 29.06 -12.08 7.00
N ASP A 289 27.88 -11.92 6.41
CA ASP A 289 26.63 -11.50 7.09
C ASP A 289 25.61 -12.64 7.24
N TYR A 290 26.13 -13.85 7.31
CA TYR A 290 25.35 -15.07 7.37
C TYR A 290 24.51 -15.20 8.65
N VAL A 291 23.24 -15.60 8.46
CA VAL A 291 22.29 -15.92 9.53
C VAL A 291 21.57 -17.22 9.18
N ASP A 292 21.54 -18.17 10.12
CA ASP A 292 20.67 -19.36 10.01
C ASP A 292 19.21 -18.91 10.06
N ALA A 293 18.49 -19.06 8.95
CA ALA A 293 17.11 -18.58 8.83
C ALA A 293 16.10 -19.42 9.64
N ARG A 294 16.41 -20.67 9.99
CA ARG A 294 15.46 -21.62 10.60
C ARG A 294 14.77 -21.13 11.88
N PRO A 295 15.44 -20.39 12.79
CA PRO A 295 14.79 -19.81 13.97
C PRO A 295 13.82 -18.67 13.68
N TYR A 296 13.86 -18.08 12.48
CA TYR A 296 13.08 -16.90 12.10
C TYR A 296 11.94 -17.22 11.13
N LEU A 297 11.86 -18.46 10.66
CA LEU A 297 10.73 -18.97 9.89
C LEU A 297 9.70 -19.60 10.82
N VAL A 298 8.52 -18.99 10.92
CA VAL A 298 7.44 -19.37 11.85
C VAL A 298 6.29 -20.02 11.10
N ASN A 299 5.85 -21.16 11.59
CA ASN A 299 4.57 -21.74 11.21
C ASN A 299 3.47 -21.06 12.02
N GLY A 300 2.71 -20.16 11.39
CA GLY A 300 1.66 -19.38 12.03
C GLY A 300 0.48 -20.19 12.57
N LEU A 301 0.31 -21.46 12.15
CA LEU A 301 -0.73 -22.34 12.67
C LEU A 301 -0.35 -23.00 14.01
N THR A 302 0.94 -23.24 14.24
CA THR A 302 1.45 -23.89 15.46
C THR A 302 2.16 -22.92 16.39
N GLY A 303 2.60 -21.77 15.88
CA GLY A 303 3.47 -20.81 16.57
C GLY A 303 4.91 -21.29 16.72
N GLN A 304 5.29 -22.43 16.11
CA GLN A 304 6.63 -23.00 16.22
C GLN A 304 7.51 -22.57 15.04
N THR A 305 8.80 -22.39 15.32
CA THR A 305 9.78 -22.11 14.26
C THR A 305 10.18 -23.39 13.52
N TYR A 306 10.81 -23.25 12.35
CA TYR A 306 11.41 -24.40 11.67
C TYR A 306 12.48 -25.08 12.55
N ALA A 307 13.29 -24.30 13.25
CA ALA A 307 14.34 -24.82 14.15
C ALA A 307 13.77 -25.65 15.32
N GLU A 308 12.61 -25.28 15.85
CA GLU A 308 11.96 -26.00 16.95
C GLU A 308 11.29 -27.29 16.49
N ASN A 309 10.59 -27.26 15.37
CA ASN A 309 9.83 -28.42 14.89
C ASN A 309 9.72 -28.48 13.35
N PRO A 310 10.75 -29.01 12.66
CA PRO A 310 10.76 -29.08 11.20
C PRO A 310 9.68 -30.02 10.62
N PHE A 311 9.05 -30.87 11.44
CA PHE A 311 7.96 -31.75 10.99
C PHE A 311 6.63 -31.04 10.75
N THR A 312 6.52 -29.77 11.17
CA THR A 312 5.35 -28.93 10.86
C THR A 312 5.40 -28.33 9.44
N TRP A 313 6.46 -28.61 8.71
CA TRP A 313 6.72 -28.16 7.35
C TRP A 313 6.67 -29.33 6.36
N ASN A 314 6.54 -29.03 5.07
CA ASN A 314 6.60 -30.02 3.99
C ASN A 314 7.99 -30.66 3.81
N VAL A 315 9.05 -29.96 4.22
CA VAL A 315 10.45 -30.40 4.23
C VAL A 315 10.96 -30.44 5.67
N SER A 316 11.63 -31.52 6.09
CA SER A 316 12.06 -31.69 7.49
C SER A 316 13.58 -31.72 7.72
N ASN A 317 14.36 -31.66 6.64
CA ASN A 317 15.83 -31.80 6.66
C ASN A 317 16.54 -30.65 5.96
N TRP A 318 15.84 -29.53 5.74
CA TRP A 318 16.46 -28.30 5.27
C TRP A 318 17.52 -27.82 6.27
N ASP A 319 18.69 -27.49 5.75
CA ASP A 319 19.86 -27.08 6.49
C ASP A 319 19.80 -25.61 6.92
N GLY A 320 18.92 -24.82 6.30
CA GLY A 320 18.83 -23.37 6.49
C GLY A 320 19.41 -22.56 5.33
N PHE A 321 20.00 -23.20 4.30
CA PHE A 321 20.83 -22.53 3.28
C PHE A 321 20.58 -23.01 1.86
N SER A 322 20.40 -24.31 1.69
CA SER A 322 20.16 -24.91 0.40
C SER A 322 18.85 -24.38 -0.18
N ALA A 323 18.76 -24.22 -1.50
CA ALA A 323 17.50 -23.83 -2.12
C ALA A 323 16.37 -24.79 -1.70
N VAL A 324 15.22 -24.23 -1.33
CA VAL A 324 14.08 -24.99 -0.80
C VAL A 324 12.76 -24.30 -1.13
N THR A 325 11.70 -25.08 -1.25
CA THR A 325 10.32 -24.56 -1.27
C THR A 325 9.60 -25.07 -0.03
N LEU A 326 9.27 -24.14 0.87
CA LEU A 326 8.63 -24.38 2.14
C LEU A 326 7.13 -24.12 2.05
N GLN A 327 6.37 -25.01 2.69
CA GLN A 327 4.93 -24.88 2.93
C GLN A 327 4.60 -25.46 4.31
N VAL A 328 3.60 -24.89 4.97
CA VAL A 328 3.07 -25.44 6.22
C VAL A 328 2.34 -26.74 5.93
N ARG A 329 2.70 -27.81 6.65
CA ARG A 329 2.03 -29.11 6.53
C ARG A 329 0.70 -29.07 7.27
N VAL A 330 -0.37 -29.47 6.60
CA VAL A 330 -1.65 -29.76 7.26
C VAL A 330 -1.42 -30.92 8.24
N PRO A 331 -1.69 -30.77 9.55
CA PRO A 331 -1.62 -31.89 10.47
C PRO A 331 -2.55 -32.98 9.96
N GLU A 332 -2.01 -34.18 9.69
CA GLU A 332 -2.89 -35.31 9.40
C GLU A 332 -3.85 -35.45 10.59
N PRO A 333 -5.17 -35.61 10.36
CA PRO A 333 -6.11 -35.78 11.45
C PRO A 333 -5.64 -36.96 12.28
N SER A 334 -5.36 -36.71 13.56
CA SER A 334 -4.86 -37.77 14.43
C SER A 334 -5.78 -38.99 14.36
N ALA A 335 -5.21 -40.20 14.44
CA ALA A 335 -6.02 -41.43 14.44
C ALA A 335 -7.14 -41.40 15.51
N ALA A 336 -6.93 -40.65 16.61
CA ALA A 336 -7.92 -40.39 17.63
C ALA A 336 -9.11 -39.53 17.14
N ALA A 337 -8.87 -38.50 16.33
CA ALA A 337 -9.92 -37.70 15.71
C ALA A 337 -10.74 -38.52 14.69
N VAL A 338 -10.06 -39.36 13.90
CA VAL A 338 -10.73 -40.28 12.96
C VAL A 338 -11.57 -41.33 13.71
N LEU A 339 -11.05 -41.88 14.81
CA LEU A 339 -11.78 -42.82 15.67
C LEU A 339 -13.02 -42.19 16.32
N LEU A 340 -12.96 -40.93 16.73
CA LEU A 340 -14.10 -40.23 17.32
C LEU A 340 -15.23 -40.02 16.31
N ILE A 341 -14.91 -39.68 15.05
CA ILE A 341 -15.89 -39.54 13.96
C ILE A 341 -16.50 -40.91 13.60
N GLY A 342 -15.68 -41.96 13.54
CA GLY A 342 -16.14 -43.32 13.28
C GLY A 342 -17.06 -43.88 14.37
N ALA A 343 -16.86 -43.49 15.64
CA ALA A 343 -17.68 -43.94 16.77
C ALA A 343 -19.08 -43.29 16.80
N VAL A 344 -19.23 -42.06 16.31
CA VAL A 344 -20.53 -41.35 16.25
C VAL A 344 -21.37 -41.82 15.05
N ALA A 345 -20.74 -42.31 13.98
CA ALA A 345 -21.42 -42.80 12.78
C ALA A 345 -21.89 -44.27 12.88
N ALA A 346 -21.64 -44.98 13.98
CA ALA A 346 -22.12 -46.35 14.14
C ALA A 346 -23.67 -46.36 14.23
N PRO A 347 -24.39 -46.94 13.24
CA PRO A 347 -25.84 -46.95 13.26
C PRO A 347 -26.32 -47.70 14.51
N ARG A 348 -27.07 -47.02 15.37
CA ARG A 348 -27.80 -47.64 16.49
C ARG A 348 -28.64 -48.77 15.90
N ARG A 349 -28.16 -50.01 16.02
CA ARG A 349 -28.95 -51.22 15.75
C ARG A 349 -30.13 -51.17 16.70
N ARG A 350 -31.27 -50.72 16.19
CA ARG A 350 -32.57 -50.74 16.86
C ARG A 350 -32.93 -52.22 17.03
N ARG A 351 -32.76 -52.75 18.24
CA ARG A 351 -33.26 -54.09 18.57
C ARG A 351 -34.79 -54.03 18.49
N VAL A 352 -35.35 -54.84 17.60
CA VAL A 352 -36.75 -55.27 17.61
C VAL A 352 -36.79 -56.63 18.27
#